data_AF-R6ZRM7-F1
#
_entry.id   AF-R6ZRM7-F1
#
_cell.length_a   1.000
_cell.length_b   1.000
_cell.length_c   1.000
_cell.angle_alpha   90.00
_cell.angle_beta   90.00
_cell.angle_gamma   90.00
#
_symmetry.space_group_name_H-M   'P 1'
#
loop_
_entity.id
_entity.type
_entity.pdbx_description
1 polymer ?
#
loop_
_entity_poly.entity_id
_entity_poly.type
_entity_poly.pdbx_seq_one_letter_code
_entity_poly.pdbx_strand_id
1 'polypeptide(L)'
;MTNGLKPYPISLDDYFVNREDTPLDENGKHDFESLYAVDLPFFEKQLTALLHEEEVELPRYNFTTGKREMSGKKLRIDEHMILVIEGIHALNPALTSHIPAENKYKIYVSALTTILLDNHNYIPTTDNRLLRRIIRDYKYRNYSAEETIARWPSVRAGEEKWIFPYQENADAMFNSALLFELAVLKDYVEPVLRKVPNRCPEYSEAYRLLRFLNYFVSVQAKELPPTSLLREFLGGSSFQY
;
A
#
# COMPACT_ATOMS: atom_id res chain seq x y z
N MET A 1 -7.77 -14.99 17.29
CA MET A 1 -8.02 -14.24 18.54
C MET A 1 -6.68 -13.95 19.19
N THR A 2 -6.49 -12.74 19.69
CA THR A 2 -5.29 -12.30 20.41
C THR A 2 -5.77 -11.61 21.68
N ASN A 3 -5.32 -12.05 22.86
CA ASN A 3 -5.75 -11.52 24.15
C ASN A 3 -7.28 -11.46 24.35
N GLY A 4 -8.02 -12.45 23.82
CA GLY A 4 -9.50 -12.48 23.89
C GLY A 4 -10.21 -11.55 22.91
N LEU A 5 -9.46 -10.76 22.12
CA LEU A 5 -9.99 -9.86 21.11
C LEU A 5 -9.88 -10.47 19.71
N LYS A 6 -10.82 -10.10 18.85
CA LYS A 6 -10.90 -10.53 17.45
C LYS A 6 -10.63 -9.34 16.53
N PRO A 7 -9.38 -9.14 16.08
CA PRO A 7 -9.10 -8.13 15.06
C PRO A 7 -9.77 -8.53 13.75
N TYR A 8 -10.42 -7.56 13.10
CA TYR A 8 -11.04 -7.71 11.80
C TYR A 8 -10.50 -6.64 10.84
N PRO A 9 -9.79 -7.02 9.76
CA PRO A 9 -9.24 -6.05 8.82
C PRO A 9 -10.35 -5.49 7.91
N ILE A 10 -10.32 -4.17 7.69
CA ILE A 10 -11.12 -3.47 6.69
C ILE A 10 -10.14 -2.71 5.79
N SER A 11 -10.09 -3.10 4.51
CA SER A 11 -9.25 -2.44 3.51
C SER A 11 -9.95 -1.21 2.97
N LEU A 12 -9.33 -0.03 3.06
CA LEU A 12 -9.85 1.20 2.47
C LEU A 12 -9.83 1.15 0.93
N ASP A 13 -8.97 0.33 0.34
CA ASP A 13 -8.93 0.10 -1.10
C ASP A 13 -10.27 -0.48 -1.61
N ASP A 14 -11.01 -1.24 -0.78
CA ASP A 14 -12.33 -1.77 -1.13
C ASP A 14 -13.42 -0.67 -1.18
N TYR A 15 -13.14 0.51 -0.61
CA TYR A 15 -14.04 1.65 -0.54
C TYR A 15 -13.77 2.70 -1.62
N PHE A 16 -12.90 2.44 -2.60
CA PHE A 16 -12.71 3.36 -3.71
C PHE A 16 -14.02 3.61 -4.49
N VAL A 17 -14.14 4.83 -5.02
CA VAL A 17 -15.15 5.18 -6.03
C VAL A 17 -14.85 4.44 -7.33
N ASN A 18 -15.81 4.37 -8.26
CA ASN A 18 -15.52 3.77 -9.56
C ASN A 18 -14.41 4.57 -10.26
N ARG A 19 -13.66 3.91 -11.14
CA ARG A 19 -12.54 4.51 -11.86
C ARG A 19 -12.95 5.78 -12.61
N GLU A 20 -14.16 5.80 -13.17
CA GLU A 20 -14.71 6.97 -13.88
C GLU A 20 -15.06 8.14 -12.95
N ASP A 21 -15.36 7.85 -11.69
CA ASP A 21 -15.71 8.81 -10.64
C ASP A 21 -14.46 9.31 -9.88
N THR A 22 -13.28 8.74 -10.16
CA THR A 22 -12.04 9.11 -9.47
C THR A 22 -11.69 10.57 -9.79
N PRO A 23 -11.40 11.42 -8.77
CA PRO A 23 -11.05 12.82 -8.97
C PRO A 23 -9.95 13.02 -10.01
N LEU A 24 -10.01 14.14 -10.73
CA LEU A 24 -8.96 14.52 -11.67
C LEU A 24 -7.94 15.43 -10.99
N ASP A 25 -6.68 15.26 -11.34
CA ASP A 25 -5.57 16.13 -11.00
C ASP A 25 -5.58 17.42 -11.85
N GLU A 26 -4.62 18.30 -11.59
CA GLU A 26 -4.43 19.57 -12.31
C GLU A 26 -4.16 19.39 -13.82
N ASN A 27 -3.75 18.18 -14.24
CA ASN A 27 -3.47 17.83 -15.64
C ASN A 27 -4.65 17.08 -16.30
N GLY A 28 -5.78 16.94 -15.61
CA GLY A 28 -6.96 16.22 -16.09
C GLY A 28 -6.81 14.70 -16.09
N LYS A 29 -5.84 14.15 -15.36
CA LYS A 29 -5.66 12.70 -15.18
C LYS A 29 -6.24 12.27 -13.84
N HIS A 30 -6.66 11.01 -13.71
CA HIS A 30 -7.18 10.51 -12.44
C HIS A 30 -6.13 10.53 -11.32
N ASP A 31 -6.46 11.18 -10.20
CA ASP A 31 -5.69 11.21 -8.95
C ASP A 31 -6.15 10.07 -8.02
N PHE A 32 -5.56 8.89 -8.22
CA PHE A 32 -5.86 7.69 -7.42
C PHE A 32 -5.33 7.76 -5.99
N GLU A 33 -4.48 8.73 -5.66
CA GLU A 33 -3.92 8.90 -4.32
C GLU A 33 -4.65 10.03 -3.57
N SER A 34 -5.73 10.57 -4.14
CA SER A 34 -6.61 11.52 -3.49
C SER A 34 -7.41 10.86 -2.38
N LEU A 35 -7.56 11.55 -1.24
CA LEU A 35 -8.51 11.13 -0.21
C LEU A 35 -9.92 10.91 -0.80
N TYR A 36 -10.31 11.73 -1.76
CA TYR A 36 -11.62 11.65 -2.42
C TYR A 36 -11.71 10.54 -3.48
N ALA A 37 -10.65 9.78 -3.73
CA ALA A 37 -10.74 8.51 -4.44
C ALA A 37 -11.43 7.45 -3.57
N VAL A 38 -11.41 7.60 -2.24
CA VAL A 38 -12.23 6.81 -1.30
C VAL A 38 -13.63 7.43 -1.25
N ASP A 39 -14.66 6.59 -1.30
CA ASP A 39 -16.05 7.01 -1.09
C ASP A 39 -16.29 7.27 0.40
N LEU A 40 -15.88 8.45 0.86
CA LEU A 40 -15.98 8.86 2.26
C LEU A 40 -17.41 8.76 2.80
N PRO A 41 -18.47 9.22 2.09
CA PRO A 41 -19.84 9.07 2.56
C PRO A 41 -20.26 7.61 2.75
N PHE A 42 -19.91 6.72 1.82
CA PHE A 42 -20.23 5.30 1.94
C PHE A 42 -19.45 4.64 3.08
N PHE A 43 -18.16 4.94 3.22
CA PHE A 43 -17.32 4.44 4.30
C PHE A 43 -17.82 4.90 5.68
N GLU A 44 -18.11 6.18 5.85
CA GLU A 44 -18.67 6.76 7.08
C GLU A 44 -20.00 6.10 7.45
N LYS A 45 -20.90 5.92 6.47
CA LYS A 45 -22.17 5.23 6.70
C LYS A 45 -21.95 3.80 7.20
N GLN A 46 -21.07 3.03 6.58
CA GLN A 46 -20.82 1.65 6.99
C GLN A 46 -20.15 1.57 8.36
N LEU A 47 -19.14 2.40 8.59
CA LEU A 47 -18.43 2.41 9.86
C LEU A 47 -19.34 2.83 11.01
N THR A 48 -20.21 3.83 10.80
CA THR A 48 -21.22 4.24 11.78
C THR A 48 -22.21 3.11 12.07
N ALA A 49 -22.73 2.42 11.05
CA ALA A 49 -23.63 1.29 11.23
C ALA A 49 -22.96 0.16 12.02
N LEU A 50 -21.71 -0.18 11.69
CA LEU A 50 -20.93 -1.16 12.46
C LEU A 50 -20.80 -0.73 13.92
N LEU A 51 -20.43 0.53 14.21
CA LEU A 51 -20.32 1.04 15.59
C LEU A 51 -21.63 1.01 16.38
N HIS A 52 -22.79 0.94 15.72
CA HIS A 52 -24.11 0.73 16.33
C HIS A 52 -24.53 -0.75 16.37
N GLU A 53 -23.59 -1.68 16.17
CA GLU A 53 -23.80 -3.12 16.12
C GLU A 53 -24.76 -3.60 15.01
N GLU A 54 -24.93 -2.79 13.96
CA GLU A 54 -25.71 -3.18 12.79
C GLU A 54 -24.90 -4.10 11.87
N GLU A 55 -25.61 -4.90 11.06
CA GLU A 55 -25.00 -5.75 10.04
C GLU A 55 -24.84 -4.97 8.73
N VAL A 56 -23.63 -4.95 8.18
CA VAL A 56 -23.32 -4.36 6.86
C VAL A 56 -22.77 -5.41 5.92
N GLU A 57 -22.98 -5.22 4.62
CA GLU A 57 -22.27 -5.98 3.59
C GLU A 57 -21.01 -5.21 3.16
N LEU A 58 -19.83 -5.81 3.37
CA LEU A 58 -18.57 -5.16 3.03
C LEU A 58 -18.43 -5.04 1.51
N PRO A 59 -17.91 -3.91 1.00
CA PRO A 59 -17.60 -3.79 -0.42
C PRO A 59 -16.39 -4.64 -0.79
N ARG A 60 -16.18 -4.79 -2.09
CA ARG A 60 -14.94 -5.26 -2.69
C ARG A 60 -14.62 -4.41 -3.91
N TYR A 61 -13.40 -3.90 -4.01
CA TYR A 61 -12.99 -3.18 -5.20
C TYR A 61 -12.30 -4.10 -6.20
N ASN A 62 -12.80 -4.09 -7.43
CA ASN A 62 -12.22 -4.88 -8.51
C ASN A 62 -11.26 -4.00 -9.32
N PHE A 63 -9.95 -4.15 -9.07
CA PHE A 63 -8.92 -3.38 -9.77
C PHE A 63 -8.86 -3.62 -11.29
N THR A 64 -9.35 -4.77 -11.77
CA THR A 64 -9.40 -5.07 -13.20
C THR A 64 -10.50 -4.25 -13.88
N THR A 65 -11.72 -4.31 -13.34
CA THR A 65 -12.87 -3.57 -13.90
C THR A 65 -12.89 -2.09 -13.48
N GLY A 66 -12.19 -1.74 -12.40
CA GLY A 66 -12.19 -0.40 -11.81
C GLY A 66 -13.52 -0.05 -11.14
N LYS A 67 -14.25 -1.03 -10.60
CA LYS A 67 -15.58 -0.84 -10.02
C LYS A 67 -15.66 -1.43 -8.62
N ARG A 68 -16.45 -0.77 -7.78
CA ARG A 68 -16.84 -1.32 -6.47
C ARG A 68 -18.00 -2.30 -6.64
N GLU A 69 -17.85 -3.47 -6.04
CA GLU A 69 -18.83 -4.55 -6.04
C GLU A 69 -19.21 -4.88 -4.59
N MET A 70 -20.39 -5.46 -4.38
CA MET A 70 -20.75 -5.99 -3.06
C MET A 70 -20.12 -7.37 -2.90
N SER A 71 -19.42 -7.59 -1.79
CA SER A 71 -18.59 -8.80 -1.64
C SER A 71 -19.38 -10.07 -1.30
N GLY A 72 -20.66 -9.95 -0.90
CA GLY A 72 -21.43 -11.01 -0.26
C GLY A 72 -21.02 -11.28 1.19
N LYS A 73 -19.94 -10.63 1.70
CA LYS A 73 -19.46 -10.81 3.07
C LYS A 73 -20.18 -9.83 3.99
N LYS A 74 -20.94 -10.38 4.92
CA LYS A 74 -21.61 -9.61 5.96
C LYS A 74 -20.71 -9.50 7.20
N LEU A 75 -20.71 -8.33 7.81
CA LEU A 75 -19.99 -8.04 9.04
C LEU A 75 -20.95 -7.37 10.03
N ARG A 76 -20.92 -7.86 11.26
CA ARG A 76 -21.50 -7.22 12.43
C ARG A 76 -20.43 -7.31 13.53
N ILE A 77 -20.17 -6.21 14.22
CA ILE A 77 -19.20 -6.20 15.32
C ILE A 77 -19.88 -6.56 16.64
N ASP A 78 -19.08 -7.04 17.58
CA ASP A 78 -19.43 -7.29 18.97
C ASP A 78 -18.40 -6.63 19.89
N GLU A 79 -18.65 -6.66 21.21
CA GLU A 79 -17.79 -6.04 22.23
C GLU A 79 -16.35 -6.60 22.29
N HIS A 80 -16.07 -7.74 21.66
CA HIS A 80 -14.75 -8.39 21.63
C HIS A 80 -14.02 -8.16 20.29
N MET A 81 -14.58 -7.39 19.36
CA MET A 81 -13.96 -7.09 18.08
C MET A 81 -13.18 -5.78 18.08
N ILE A 82 -12.05 -5.78 17.36
CA ILE A 82 -11.32 -4.56 17.00
C ILE A 82 -11.30 -4.46 15.48
N LEU A 83 -11.74 -3.33 14.94
CA LEU A 83 -11.60 -3.05 13.52
C LEU A 83 -10.19 -2.54 13.23
N VAL A 84 -9.50 -3.20 12.30
CA VAL A 84 -8.19 -2.77 11.79
C VAL A 84 -8.41 -2.16 10.42
N ILE A 85 -8.53 -0.83 10.39
CA ILE A 85 -8.75 -0.08 9.16
C ILE A 85 -7.38 0.19 8.54
N GLU A 86 -7.13 -0.39 7.37
CA GLU A 86 -5.85 -0.30 6.67
C GLU A 86 -6.01 0.44 5.34
N GLY A 87 -5.02 1.27 5.00
CA GLY A 87 -4.94 1.96 3.72
C GLY A 87 -4.18 3.27 3.84
N ILE A 88 -3.81 3.85 2.69
CA ILE A 88 -2.92 5.00 2.61
C ILE A 88 -3.48 6.27 3.29
N HIS A 89 -4.79 6.37 3.46
CA HIS A 89 -5.47 7.51 4.10
C HIS A 89 -5.93 7.26 5.54
N ALA A 90 -5.59 6.11 6.15
CA ALA A 90 -6.09 5.73 7.47
C ALA A 90 -5.78 6.75 8.59
N LEU A 91 -4.70 7.53 8.44
CA LEU A 91 -4.29 8.57 9.39
C LEU A 91 -4.85 9.96 9.09
N ASN A 92 -5.53 10.13 7.97
CA ASN A 92 -6.13 11.41 7.60
C ASN A 92 -7.34 11.69 8.51
N PRO A 93 -7.35 12.79 9.31
CA PRO A 93 -8.46 13.09 10.22
C PRO A 93 -9.82 13.21 9.53
N ALA A 94 -9.83 13.58 8.24
CA ALA A 94 -11.06 13.69 7.45
C ALA A 94 -11.73 12.34 7.18
N LEU A 95 -11.01 11.22 7.27
CA LEU A 95 -11.56 9.87 7.07
C LEU A 95 -12.49 9.44 8.21
N THR A 96 -12.18 9.82 9.45
CA THR A 96 -12.87 9.38 10.67
C THR A 96 -13.17 10.54 11.62
N SER A 97 -13.59 11.67 11.06
CA SER A 97 -13.84 12.92 11.82
C SER A 97 -14.93 12.78 12.89
N HIS A 98 -15.92 11.91 12.66
CA HIS A 98 -17.04 11.64 13.58
C HIS A 98 -16.69 10.67 14.72
N ILE A 99 -15.54 9.99 14.65
CA ILE A 99 -15.14 9.00 15.67
C ILE A 99 -14.30 9.70 16.76
N PRO A 100 -14.67 9.58 18.05
CA PRO A 100 -13.88 10.11 19.16
C PRO A 100 -12.43 9.63 19.14
N ALA A 101 -11.49 10.49 19.56
CA ALA A 101 -10.07 10.15 19.55
C ALA A 101 -9.74 8.99 20.51
N GLU A 102 -10.43 8.88 21.65
CA GLU A 102 -10.23 7.77 22.60
C GLU A 102 -10.53 6.38 22.02
N ASN A 103 -11.32 6.31 20.94
CA ASN A 103 -11.70 5.05 20.29
C ASN A 103 -10.76 4.69 19.13
N LYS A 104 -9.66 5.43 18.96
CA LYS A 104 -8.72 5.27 17.84
C LYS A 104 -7.31 5.03 18.36
N TYR A 105 -6.65 4.05 17.76
CA TYR A 105 -5.21 3.85 17.90
C TYR A 105 -4.58 3.84 16.51
N LYS A 106 -3.69 4.79 16.24
CA LYS A 106 -3.17 5.09 14.91
C LYS A 106 -1.76 4.56 14.76
N ILE A 107 -1.54 3.75 13.72
CA ILE A 107 -0.24 3.16 13.42
C ILE A 107 0.22 3.67 12.06
N TYR A 108 1.40 4.28 12.00
CA TYR A 108 2.04 4.62 10.73
C TYR A 108 3.06 3.55 10.34
N VAL A 109 2.82 2.89 9.20
CA VAL A 109 3.75 1.89 8.65
C VAL A 109 4.59 2.53 7.56
N SER A 110 5.91 2.48 7.70
CA SER A 110 6.85 2.99 6.69
C SER A 110 7.95 1.97 6.40
N ALA A 111 8.58 2.06 5.24
CA ALA A 111 9.72 1.23 4.84
C ALA A 111 11.02 2.05 4.96
N LEU A 112 11.32 2.54 6.16
CA LEU A 112 12.47 3.40 6.43
C LEU A 112 13.76 2.58 6.33
N THR A 113 14.45 2.70 5.20
CA THR A 113 15.68 1.93 4.98
C THR A 113 16.80 2.52 5.83
N THR A 114 17.30 1.73 6.79
CA THR A 114 18.31 2.17 7.75
C THR A 114 19.74 1.84 7.34
N ILE A 115 19.92 1.09 6.24
CA ILE A 115 21.23 0.68 5.74
C ILE A 115 21.79 1.75 4.80
N LEU A 116 23.08 2.02 4.96
CA LEU A 116 23.87 2.83 4.03
C LEU A 116 24.52 1.92 2.99
N LEU A 117 24.63 2.42 1.76
CA LEU A 117 25.34 1.75 0.68
C LEU A 117 26.86 1.75 0.95
N ASP A 118 27.36 2.86 1.47
CA ASP A 118 28.72 3.05 1.95
C ASP A 118 28.75 4.15 3.03
N ASN A 119 29.93 4.60 3.45
CA ASN A 119 30.06 5.60 4.52
C ASN A 119 29.44 6.98 4.21
N HIS A 120 29.07 7.26 2.96
CA HIS A 120 28.59 8.57 2.51
C HIS A 120 27.26 8.50 1.76
N ASN A 121 26.89 7.33 1.24
CA ASN A 121 25.68 7.14 0.44
C ASN A 121 24.63 6.34 1.22
N TYR A 122 23.47 6.94 1.45
CA TYR A 122 22.31 6.24 2.00
C TYR A 122 21.52 5.54 0.89
N ILE A 123 20.81 4.48 1.25
CA ILE A 123 19.83 3.86 0.35
C ILE A 123 18.53 4.68 0.43
N PRO A 124 18.03 5.27 -0.67
CA PRO A 124 16.81 6.05 -0.62
C PRO A 124 15.60 5.17 -0.28
N THR A 125 14.85 5.55 0.76
CA THR A 125 13.56 4.92 1.10
C THR A 125 12.58 4.95 -0.08
N THR A 126 12.63 5.98 -0.91
CA THR A 126 11.82 6.10 -2.13
C THR A 126 12.11 4.97 -3.13
N ASP A 127 13.37 4.57 -3.27
CA ASP A 127 13.76 3.51 -4.21
C ASP A 127 13.26 2.16 -3.71
N ASN A 128 13.42 1.88 -2.42
CA ASN A 128 12.90 0.65 -1.83
C ASN A 128 11.37 0.54 -2.01
N ARG A 129 10.65 1.65 -1.75
CA ARG A 129 9.18 1.71 -1.96
C ARG A 129 8.79 1.53 -3.42
N LEU A 130 9.52 2.15 -4.35
CA LEU A 130 9.28 2.01 -5.79
C LEU A 130 9.53 0.55 -6.25
N LEU A 131 10.61 -0.08 -5.79
CA LEU A 131 10.93 -1.48 -6.11
C LEU A 131 9.85 -2.45 -5.59
N ARG A 132 9.38 -2.27 -4.35
CA ARG A 132 8.23 -3.00 -3.80
C ARG A 132 6.97 -2.79 -4.65
N ARG A 133 6.69 -1.54 -5.04
CA ARG A 133 5.52 -1.18 -5.87
C ARG A 133 5.59 -1.82 -7.26
N ILE A 134 6.74 -1.82 -7.94
CA ILE A 134 6.92 -2.45 -9.25
C ILE A 134 6.59 -3.95 -9.19
N ILE A 135 7.10 -4.69 -8.20
CA ILE A 135 6.81 -6.12 -8.08
C ILE A 135 5.34 -6.38 -7.79
N ARG A 136 4.77 -5.64 -6.85
CA ARG A 136 3.36 -5.78 -6.49
C ARG A 136 2.46 -5.49 -7.70
N ASP A 137 2.69 -4.37 -8.37
CA ASP A 137 1.87 -3.92 -9.49
C ASP A 137 2.00 -4.89 -10.69
N TYR A 138 3.21 -5.41 -10.95
CA TYR A 138 3.46 -6.43 -11.97
C TYR A 138 2.76 -7.76 -11.68
N LYS A 139 2.80 -8.23 -10.43
CA LYS A 139 2.22 -9.53 -10.07
C LYS A 139 0.70 -9.50 -9.90
N TYR A 140 0.17 -8.46 -9.26
CA TYR A 140 -1.21 -8.46 -8.77
C TYR A 140 -2.13 -7.49 -9.52
N ARG A 141 -1.57 -6.50 -10.22
CA ARG A 141 -2.36 -5.44 -10.88
C ARG A 141 -2.18 -5.39 -12.40
N ASN A 142 -1.39 -6.30 -12.97
CA ASN A 142 -1.11 -6.41 -14.41
C ASN A 142 -0.54 -5.10 -15.03
N TYR A 143 0.23 -4.34 -14.24
CA TYR A 143 0.97 -3.18 -14.75
C TYR A 143 2.41 -3.55 -15.09
N SER A 144 2.92 -2.99 -16.18
CA SER A 144 4.34 -3.06 -16.50
C SER A 144 5.17 -2.15 -15.59
N ALA A 145 6.48 -2.41 -15.49
CA ALA A 145 7.39 -1.49 -14.79
C ALA A 145 7.39 -0.09 -15.43
N GLU A 146 7.24 0.00 -16.75
CA GLU A 146 7.10 1.27 -17.47
C GLU A 146 5.92 2.07 -16.91
N GLU A 147 4.72 1.47 -16.86
CA GLU A 147 3.52 2.14 -16.35
C GLU A 147 3.65 2.52 -14.87
N THR A 148 4.25 1.67 -14.04
CA THR A 148 4.47 1.99 -12.62
C THR A 148 5.44 3.16 -12.44
N ILE A 149 6.55 3.17 -13.20
CA ILE A 149 7.53 4.27 -13.17
C ILE A 149 6.91 5.57 -13.67
N ALA A 150 6.15 5.52 -14.77
CA ALA A 150 5.47 6.69 -15.34
C ALA A 150 4.51 7.36 -14.34
N ARG A 151 3.86 6.57 -13.47
CA ARG A 151 2.93 7.06 -12.44
C ARG A 151 3.62 7.53 -11.17
N TRP A 152 4.87 7.13 -10.94
CA TRP A 152 5.56 7.40 -9.68
C TRP A 152 5.61 8.89 -9.27
N PRO A 153 5.81 9.87 -10.17
CA PRO A 153 5.75 11.28 -9.79
C PRO A 153 4.38 11.71 -9.23
N SER A 154 3.28 11.25 -9.86
CA SER A 154 1.91 11.51 -9.38
C SER A 154 1.68 10.86 -8.02
N VAL A 155 2.19 9.65 -7.82
CA VAL A 155 2.16 8.96 -6.52
C VAL A 155 2.84 9.78 -5.44
N ARG A 156 4.05 10.28 -5.72
CA ARG A 156 4.83 11.08 -4.77
C ARG A 156 4.13 12.38 -4.42
N ALA A 157 3.52 13.05 -5.41
CA ALA A 157 2.72 14.25 -5.17
C ALA A 157 1.50 13.96 -4.30
N GLY A 158 0.81 12.83 -4.55
CA GLY A 158 -0.30 12.35 -3.73
C GLY A 158 0.12 12.08 -2.28
N GLU A 159 1.27 11.43 -2.07
CA GLU A 159 1.84 11.18 -0.74
C GLU A 159 2.12 12.48 0.03
N GLU A 160 2.75 13.45 -0.62
CA GLU A 160 3.09 14.75 -0.02
C GLU A 160 1.85 15.56 0.36
N LYS A 161 0.76 15.41 -0.41
CA LYS A 161 -0.49 16.13 -0.17
C LYS A 161 -1.39 15.45 0.84
N TRP A 162 -1.54 14.13 0.77
CA TRP A 162 -2.62 13.40 1.43
C TRP A 162 -2.16 12.44 2.54
N ILE A 163 -0.86 12.13 2.63
CA ILE A 163 -0.35 11.08 3.52
C ILE A 163 0.69 11.64 4.50
N PHE A 164 1.80 12.19 4.01
CA PHE A 164 2.90 12.67 4.85
C PHE A 164 2.51 13.78 5.85
N PRO A 165 1.57 14.70 5.55
CA PRO A 165 1.14 15.69 6.54
C PRO A 165 0.52 15.09 7.80
N TYR A 166 0.04 13.84 7.72
CA TYR A 166 -0.68 13.17 8.80
C TYR A 166 0.13 12.06 9.49
N GLN A 167 1.39 11.84 9.12
CA GLN A 167 2.21 10.78 9.72
C GLN A 167 2.45 11.02 11.23
N GLU A 168 2.58 12.29 11.64
CA GLU A 168 2.76 12.69 13.05
C GLU A 168 1.49 12.53 13.89
N ASN A 169 0.35 12.21 13.26
CA ASN A 169 -0.86 11.85 14.00
C ASN A 169 -0.77 10.43 14.58
N ALA A 170 0.23 9.63 14.22
CA ALA A 170 0.33 8.25 14.68
C ALA A 170 0.70 8.14 16.16
N ASP A 171 0.06 7.21 16.86
CA ASP A 171 0.40 6.84 18.23
C ASP A 171 1.61 5.89 18.28
N ALA A 172 1.85 5.15 17.18
CA ALA A 172 3.02 4.32 16.99
C ALA A 172 3.51 4.34 15.54
N MET A 173 4.84 4.30 15.39
CA MET A 173 5.48 4.07 14.10
C MET A 173 5.99 2.63 14.00
N PHE A 174 5.78 2.01 12.85
CA PHE A 174 6.27 0.67 12.54
C PHE A 174 7.12 0.69 11.28
N ASN A 175 8.41 0.35 11.42
CA ASN A 175 9.31 0.22 10.29
C ASN A 175 9.22 -1.20 9.70
N SER A 176 8.64 -1.32 8.51
CA SER A 176 8.52 -2.56 7.74
C SER A 176 9.70 -2.85 6.83
N ALA A 177 10.76 -2.02 6.83
CA ALA A 177 11.97 -2.30 6.07
C ALA A 177 12.69 -3.52 6.64
N LEU A 178 13.20 -4.40 5.77
CA LEU A 178 14.04 -5.55 6.17
C LEU A 178 15.43 -5.37 5.61
N LEU A 179 16.46 -5.63 6.42
CA LEU A 179 17.85 -5.39 6.08
C LEU A 179 18.30 -6.08 4.77
N PHE A 180 17.77 -7.26 4.49
CA PHE A 180 18.14 -8.08 3.33
C PHE A 180 17.17 -7.96 2.15
N GLU A 181 16.14 -7.09 2.22
CA GLU A 181 15.07 -7.13 1.22
C GLU A 181 15.53 -6.85 -0.20
N LEU A 182 16.42 -5.89 -0.40
CA LEU A 182 16.89 -5.52 -1.73
C LEU A 182 17.69 -6.65 -2.38
N ALA A 183 18.47 -7.38 -1.57
CA ALA A 183 19.20 -8.56 -2.02
C ALA A 183 18.27 -9.68 -2.50
N VAL A 184 17.10 -9.84 -1.87
CA VAL A 184 16.11 -10.84 -2.30
C VAL A 184 15.27 -10.33 -3.48
N LEU A 185 14.80 -9.07 -3.42
CA LEU A 185 13.94 -8.48 -4.44
C LEU A 185 14.67 -8.35 -5.79
N LYS A 186 15.99 -8.16 -5.79
CA LYS A 186 16.84 -8.05 -7.00
C LYS A 186 16.49 -9.07 -8.08
N ASP A 187 16.47 -10.36 -7.74
CA ASP A 187 16.24 -11.44 -8.72
C ASP A 187 14.85 -11.40 -9.35
N TYR A 188 13.88 -10.82 -8.65
CA TYR A 188 12.50 -10.68 -9.13
C TYR A 188 12.29 -9.38 -9.89
N VAL A 189 12.95 -8.29 -9.47
CA VAL A 189 12.78 -6.97 -10.06
C VAL A 189 13.57 -6.84 -11.36
N GLU A 190 14.81 -7.34 -11.42
CA GLU A 190 15.67 -7.17 -12.59
C GLU A 190 15.02 -7.66 -13.90
N PRO A 191 14.38 -8.84 -13.96
CA PRO A 191 13.71 -9.30 -15.17
C PRO A 191 12.53 -8.39 -15.60
N VAL A 192 11.87 -7.72 -14.65
CA VAL A 192 10.76 -6.81 -14.93
C VAL A 192 11.29 -5.47 -15.44
N LEU A 193 12.32 -4.92 -14.79
CA LEU A 193 12.96 -3.67 -15.23
C LEU A 193 13.62 -3.80 -16.61
N ARG A 194 14.25 -4.95 -16.92
CA ARG A 194 14.88 -5.18 -18.23
C ARG A 194 13.87 -5.22 -19.40
N LYS A 195 12.57 -5.34 -19.12
CA LYS A 195 11.51 -5.29 -20.15
C LYS A 195 11.14 -3.86 -20.53
N VAL A 196 11.55 -2.84 -19.78
CA VAL A 196 11.27 -1.44 -20.10
C VAL A 196 12.01 -1.04 -21.39
N PRO A 197 11.32 -0.61 -22.46
CA PRO A 197 11.96 -0.28 -23.73
C PRO A 197 12.89 0.93 -23.63
N ASN A 198 14.04 0.88 -24.30
CA ASN A 198 15.02 1.99 -24.31
C ASN A 198 14.57 3.28 -25.03
N ARG A 199 13.36 3.31 -25.57
CA ARG A 199 12.78 4.42 -26.34
C ARG A 199 11.76 5.26 -25.56
N CYS A 200 11.49 4.91 -24.30
CA CYS A 200 10.56 5.63 -23.43
C CYS A 200 11.30 6.47 -22.38
N PRO A 201 10.72 7.58 -21.89
CA PRO A 201 11.31 8.39 -20.81
C PRO A 201 11.65 7.59 -19.55
N GLU A 202 10.82 6.60 -19.21
CA GLU A 202 10.88 5.76 -18.02
C GLU A 202 12.11 4.84 -18.01
N TYR A 203 12.72 4.60 -19.17
CA TYR A 203 13.93 3.80 -19.28
C TYR A 203 15.09 4.36 -18.46
N SER A 204 15.20 5.69 -18.37
CA SER A 204 16.26 6.34 -17.59
C SER A 204 16.23 5.90 -16.13
N GLU A 205 15.03 5.87 -15.54
CA GLU A 205 14.80 5.46 -14.16
C GLU A 205 14.94 3.94 -13.99
N ALA A 206 14.41 3.15 -14.94
CA ALA A 206 14.61 1.70 -14.93
C ALA A 206 16.11 1.33 -14.98
N TYR A 207 16.88 2.01 -15.82
CA TYR A 207 18.33 1.83 -15.92
C TYR A 207 19.05 2.24 -14.62
N ARG A 208 18.67 3.37 -14.01
CA ARG A 208 19.19 3.81 -12.71
C ARG A 208 18.95 2.75 -11.62
N LEU A 209 17.73 2.21 -11.54
CA LEU A 209 17.36 1.17 -10.58
C LEU A 209 18.15 -0.13 -10.83
N LEU A 210 18.35 -0.55 -12.08
CA LEU A 210 19.19 -1.70 -12.42
C LEU A 210 20.64 -1.50 -11.97
N ARG A 211 21.20 -0.30 -12.17
CA ARG A 211 22.55 0.04 -11.70
C ARG A 211 22.65 0.04 -10.18
N PHE A 212 21.62 0.54 -9.50
CA PHE A 212 21.50 0.52 -8.05
C PHE A 212 21.46 -0.92 -7.50
N LEU A 213 20.66 -1.80 -8.13
CA LEU A 213 20.56 -3.20 -7.71
C LEU A 213 21.87 -3.98 -7.87
N ASN A 214 22.82 -3.53 -8.71
CA ASN A 214 24.13 -4.18 -8.86
C ASN A 214 25.03 -4.08 -7.62
N TYR A 215 24.74 -3.19 -6.68
CA TYR A 215 25.48 -3.11 -5.43
C TYR A 215 25.11 -4.23 -4.44
N PHE A 216 24.04 -4.99 -4.70
CA PHE A 216 23.56 -6.05 -3.82
C PHE A 216 23.91 -7.44 -4.37
N VAL A 217 24.44 -8.28 -3.49
CA VAL A 217 24.59 -9.72 -3.75
C VAL A 217 23.22 -10.37 -3.58
N SER A 218 22.78 -11.16 -4.57
CA SER A 218 21.48 -11.83 -4.51
C SER A 218 21.40 -12.84 -3.36
N VAL A 219 20.23 -12.89 -2.71
CA VAL A 219 19.86 -13.90 -1.70
C VAL A 219 18.65 -14.67 -2.20
N GLN A 220 18.73 -15.99 -2.21
CA GLN A 220 17.66 -16.84 -2.76
C GLN A 220 16.42 -16.83 -1.85
N ALA A 221 15.24 -16.60 -2.43
CA ALA A 221 13.98 -16.54 -1.69
C ALA A 221 13.63 -17.84 -0.94
N LYS A 222 14.24 -18.98 -1.26
CA LYS A 222 14.06 -20.24 -0.53
C LYS A 222 14.54 -20.18 0.93
N GLU A 223 15.45 -19.25 1.23
CA GLU A 223 16.02 -19.04 2.56
C GLU A 223 15.10 -18.23 3.46
N LEU A 224 14.06 -17.61 2.88
CA LEU A 224 13.10 -16.85 3.66
C LEU A 224 12.12 -17.76 4.40
N PRO A 225 11.81 -17.47 5.67
CA PRO A 225 10.72 -18.16 6.34
C PRO A 225 9.38 -17.85 5.64
N PRO A 226 8.39 -18.74 5.71
CA PRO A 226 7.06 -18.51 5.14
C PRO A 226 6.31 -17.37 5.86
N THR A 227 6.75 -17.00 7.07
CA THR A 227 6.22 -15.89 7.86
C THR A 227 6.88 -14.53 7.54
N SER A 228 7.84 -14.46 6.62
CA SER A 228 8.48 -13.20 6.24
C SER A 228 7.52 -12.29 5.50
N LEU A 229 7.52 -10.99 5.83
CA LEU A 229 6.72 -9.97 5.12
C LEU A 229 7.04 -9.91 3.62
N LEU A 230 8.28 -10.25 3.21
CA LEU A 230 8.62 -10.27 1.78
C LEU A 230 7.87 -11.34 0.99
N ARG A 231 7.29 -12.34 1.67
CA ARG A 231 6.45 -13.35 1.02
C ARG A 231 5.20 -12.74 0.38
N GLU A 232 4.78 -11.56 0.81
CA GLU A 232 3.74 -10.78 0.13
C GLU A 232 4.12 -10.44 -1.30
N PHE A 233 5.38 -10.06 -1.56
CA PHE A 233 5.85 -9.70 -2.90
C PHE A 233 6.31 -10.94 -3.69
N LEU A 234 6.80 -11.96 -3.00
CA LEU A 234 7.49 -13.09 -3.63
C LEU A 234 6.60 -14.32 -3.82
N GLY A 235 5.54 -14.46 -3.02
CA GLY A 235 4.74 -15.68 -2.90
C GLY A 235 5.33 -16.66 -1.86
N GLY A 236 4.56 -17.69 -1.53
CA GLY A 236 4.94 -18.71 -0.54
C GLY A 236 4.75 -18.28 0.93
N SER A 237 3.83 -17.34 1.17
CA SER A 237 3.45 -16.91 2.51
C SER A 237 2.62 -17.99 3.22
N SER A 238 2.80 -18.13 4.53
CA SER A 238 1.86 -18.89 5.38
C SER A 238 0.60 -18.09 5.72
N PHE A 239 0.60 -16.77 5.47
CA PHE A 239 -0.58 -15.93 5.65
C PHE A 239 -1.55 -16.10 4.47
N GLN A 240 -2.84 -16.18 4.78
CA GLN A 240 -3.91 -16.10 3.80
C GLN A 240 -4.38 -14.66 3.72
N TYR A 241 -4.39 -14.10 2.51
CA TYR A 241 -4.80 -12.73 2.20
C TYR A 241 -6.16 -12.75 1.49
#